data_AF-A0A7C6UTG6-F1
#
_entry.id   AF-A0A7C6UTG6-F1
#
_cell.length_a   1.000
_cell.length_b   1.000
_cell.length_c   1.000
_cell.angle_alpha   90.00
_cell.angle_beta   90.00
_cell.angle_gamma   90.00
#
_symmetry.space_group_name_H-M   'P 1'
#
loop_
_entity.id
_entity.type
_entity.pdbx_description
1 polymer ?
#
loop_
_entity_poly.entity_id
_entity_poly.type
_entity_poly.pdbx_seq_one_letter_code
_entity_poly.pdbx_strand_id
1 'polypeptide(L)'
;MIITLDGVKKEVAPGTKVIELVNNQTLACTVDNHLESLYYEITSEVDIKSVDLSSVLGQRIFERSLVFVLVRAVRELYPSARVIVQHSISNGLLVEMENVGRALSPNMAKLISQRMQEIIDSKEPFKKEVVRKYEAEKIFLDDAQLDKIELLKQRPEEYIPIFSLGWYKDYSHLPVVPHAGLLQPFALKFYLPGFILQIPTYKNPDRIAPYLEQPKLAQVFSQEERQAEILEVNDVPSLNRKILSDPKRLIMISEAIHARKLSLLAQQIVENPEKRLILIAGPSSSGKTTFAQRLSIQLESLGYKPISISLDDYFVDRDKTPLDEEGHPDFENINAIELDLFNEQLTSLMQGETVEAPIYNFKTGKRESTGRQLRVGLDQPIIIEGIHGLNEELTSAIPKYHKFKIYV
;
A
#
# COMPACT_ATOMS: atom_id res chain seq x y z
N MET A 1 21.54 -5.90 36.38
CA MET A 1 21.32 -4.62 35.66
C MET A 1 19.83 -4.34 35.61
N ILE A 2 19.42 -3.07 35.50
CA ILE A 2 18.00 -2.71 35.49
C ILE A 2 17.58 -2.39 34.06
N ILE A 3 16.59 -3.10 33.55
CA ILE A 3 15.92 -2.79 32.28
C ILE A 3 14.53 -2.23 32.54
N THR A 4 13.93 -1.61 31.53
CA THR A 4 12.49 -1.34 31.50
C THR A 4 11.85 -2.29 30.52
N LEU A 5 10.89 -3.11 30.94
CA LEU A 5 10.12 -4.01 30.08
C LEU A 5 8.64 -3.63 30.17
N ASP A 6 8.06 -3.21 29.05
CA ASP A 6 6.66 -2.75 28.95
C ASP A 6 6.33 -1.67 30.01
N GLY A 7 7.28 -0.76 30.24
CA GLY A 7 7.17 0.32 31.23
C GLY A 7 7.47 -0.10 32.68
N VAL A 8 7.77 -1.37 32.94
CA VAL A 8 8.07 -1.90 34.27
C VAL A 8 9.57 -2.15 34.43
N LYS A 9 10.19 -1.59 35.47
CA LYS A 9 11.60 -1.85 35.78
C LYS A 9 11.79 -3.29 36.26
N LYS A 10 12.74 -4.02 35.67
CA LYS A 10 13.12 -5.39 36.07
C LYS A 10 14.62 -5.49 36.24
N GLU A 11 15.05 -6.18 37.29
CA GLU A 11 16.44 -6.57 37.46
C GLU A 11 16.71 -7.90 36.76
N VAL A 12 17.71 -7.92 35.88
CA VAL A 12 18.08 -9.09 35.08
C VAL A 12 19.60 -9.30 35.07
N ALA A 13 20.03 -10.53 34.83
CA ALA A 13 21.44 -10.87 34.67
C ALA A 13 21.93 -10.50 33.25
N PRO A 14 23.17 -10.02 33.08
CA PRO A 14 23.77 -9.86 31.76
C PRO A 14 23.73 -11.16 30.96
N GLY A 15 23.30 -11.08 29.70
CA GLY A 15 23.12 -12.22 28.80
C GLY A 15 21.73 -12.86 28.83
N THR A 16 20.82 -12.46 29.73
CA THR A 16 19.41 -12.92 29.70
C THR A 16 18.78 -12.57 28.35
N LYS A 17 18.08 -13.54 27.73
CA LYS A 17 17.36 -13.31 26.47
C LYS A 17 15.97 -12.79 26.71
N VAL A 18 15.48 -11.92 25.82
CA VAL A 18 14.14 -11.32 25.97
C VAL A 18 13.04 -12.38 26.02
N ILE A 19 13.19 -13.49 25.28
CA ILE A 19 12.25 -14.62 25.27
C ILE A 19 11.98 -15.22 26.66
N GLU A 20 12.91 -15.09 27.61
CA GLU A 20 12.76 -15.60 28.98
C GLU A 20 11.91 -14.69 29.87
N LEU A 21 11.64 -13.45 29.43
CA LEU A 21 11.02 -12.39 30.23
C LEU A 21 9.61 -12.03 29.79
N VAL A 22 9.26 -12.37 28.54
CA VAL A 22 8.01 -11.99 27.87
C VAL A 22 6.96 -13.11 27.90
N ASN A 23 5.73 -12.78 27.52
CA ASN A 23 4.64 -13.76 27.48
C ASN A 23 4.76 -14.70 26.26
N ASN A 24 4.07 -15.84 26.31
CA ASN A 24 4.09 -16.85 25.25
C ASN A 24 3.43 -16.40 23.94
N GLN A 25 2.71 -15.28 23.91
CA GLN A 25 2.07 -14.73 22.71
C GLN A 25 2.93 -13.66 22.04
N THR A 26 4.07 -13.31 22.63
CA THR A 26 4.97 -12.28 22.11
C THR A 26 5.65 -12.80 20.85
N LEU A 27 5.62 -12.00 19.79
CA LEU A 27 6.18 -12.36 18.48
C LEU A 27 7.60 -11.83 18.33
N ALA A 28 7.87 -10.63 18.85
CA ALA A 28 9.14 -9.92 18.79
C ALA A 28 9.21 -8.86 19.91
N CYS A 29 10.25 -8.03 19.91
CA CYS A 29 10.35 -6.89 20.82
C CYS A 29 10.97 -5.67 20.12
N THR A 30 10.76 -4.48 20.67
CA THR A 30 11.62 -3.34 20.36
C THR A 30 12.59 -3.11 21.51
N VAL A 31 13.87 -2.89 21.20
CA VAL A 31 14.92 -2.49 22.14
C VAL A 31 15.34 -1.08 21.78
N ASP A 32 15.11 -0.11 22.67
CA ASP A 32 15.36 1.33 22.43
C ASP A 32 14.73 1.82 21.11
N ASN A 33 13.50 1.39 20.84
CA ASN A 33 12.73 1.63 19.61
C ASN A 33 13.25 0.93 18.33
N HIS A 34 14.28 0.09 18.42
CA HIS A 34 14.72 -0.77 17.32
C HIS A 34 14.06 -2.14 17.38
N LEU A 35 13.46 -2.58 16.27
CA LEU A 35 12.77 -3.86 16.19
C LEU A 35 13.76 -5.04 16.19
N GLU A 36 13.60 -5.96 17.12
CA GLU A 36 14.52 -7.08 17.38
C GLU A 36 13.80 -8.42 17.60
N SER A 37 14.56 -9.51 17.47
CA SER A 37 14.09 -10.86 17.82
C SER A 37 14.06 -11.07 19.33
N LEU A 38 13.17 -11.95 19.82
CA LEU A 38 13.16 -12.35 21.23
C LEU A 38 14.44 -13.07 21.70
N TYR A 39 15.29 -13.52 20.77
CA TYR A 39 16.61 -14.07 21.10
C TYR A 39 17.68 -13.00 21.35
N TYR A 40 17.33 -11.71 21.32
CA TYR A 40 18.22 -10.62 21.70
C TYR A 40 18.77 -10.83 23.13
N GLU A 41 20.09 -10.77 23.27
CA GLU A 41 20.78 -10.89 24.55
C GLU A 41 20.97 -9.52 25.18
N ILE A 42 20.43 -9.36 26.38
CA ILE A 42 20.50 -8.08 27.08
C ILE A 42 21.92 -7.94 27.67
N THR A 43 22.64 -6.90 27.28
CA THR A 43 24.02 -6.66 27.74
C THR A 43 24.22 -5.31 28.42
N SER A 44 23.22 -4.42 28.33
CA SER A 44 23.18 -3.10 28.96
C SER A 44 21.77 -2.78 29.44
N GLU A 45 21.62 -1.68 30.17
CA GLU A 45 20.31 -1.12 30.51
C GLU A 45 19.63 -0.61 29.23
N VAL A 46 18.42 -1.09 28.96
CA VAL A 46 17.66 -0.82 27.73
C VAL A 46 16.16 -0.71 28.03
N ASP A 47 15.42 -0.02 27.16
CA ASP A 47 13.94 -0.04 27.15
C ASP A 47 13.45 -1.10 26.16
N ILE A 48 12.68 -2.06 26.66
CA ILE A 48 12.13 -3.17 25.89
C ILE A 48 10.62 -3.06 25.88
N LYS A 49 10.02 -3.15 24.69
CA LYS A 49 8.57 -3.29 24.53
C LYS A 49 8.25 -4.56 23.78
N SER A 50 7.33 -5.34 24.32
CA SER A 50 6.82 -6.56 23.72
C SER A 50 6.01 -6.21 22.48
N VAL A 51 6.21 -6.98 21.40
CA VAL A 51 5.45 -6.84 20.15
C VAL A 51 4.66 -8.12 19.94
N ASP A 52 3.35 -8.03 20.10
CA ASP A 52 2.40 -9.10 19.81
C ASP A 52 1.47 -8.72 18.65
N LEU A 53 0.58 -9.66 18.30
CA LEU A 53 -0.35 -9.52 17.18
C LEU A 53 -1.33 -8.35 17.32
N SER A 54 -1.51 -7.77 18.51
CA SER A 54 -2.36 -6.58 18.73
C SER A 54 -1.74 -5.28 18.22
N SER A 55 -0.50 -5.33 17.72
CA SER A 55 0.22 -4.20 17.15
C SER A 55 0.36 -4.29 15.63
N VAL A 56 0.48 -3.13 14.95
CA VAL A 56 0.73 -3.07 13.50
C VAL A 56 2.03 -3.80 13.12
N LEU A 57 3.07 -3.67 13.94
CA LEU A 57 4.34 -4.37 13.73
C LEU A 57 4.19 -5.89 13.91
N GLY A 58 3.46 -6.32 14.95
CA GLY A 58 3.21 -7.74 15.18
C GLY A 58 2.41 -8.40 14.07
N GLN A 59 1.41 -7.72 13.50
CA GLN A 59 0.69 -8.21 12.33
C GLN A 59 1.65 -8.42 11.14
N ARG A 60 2.58 -7.49 10.88
CA ARG A 60 3.58 -7.64 9.79
C ARG A 60 4.55 -8.80 10.03
N ILE A 61 4.96 -9.02 11.29
CA ILE A 61 5.85 -10.13 11.68
C ILE A 61 5.13 -11.47 11.54
N PHE A 62 3.87 -11.53 11.98
CA PHE A 62 2.99 -12.68 11.82
C PHE A 62 2.82 -13.02 10.34
N GLU A 63 2.45 -12.03 9.52
CA GLU A 63 2.30 -12.17 8.07
C GLU A 63 3.58 -12.71 7.42
N ARG A 64 4.72 -12.06 7.67
CA ARG A 64 6.02 -12.48 7.10
C ARG A 64 6.37 -13.91 7.50
N SER A 65 6.17 -14.27 8.76
CA SER A 65 6.49 -15.61 9.28
C SER A 65 5.53 -16.67 8.74
N LEU A 66 4.25 -16.34 8.57
CA LEU A 66 3.26 -17.23 7.96
C LEU A 66 3.56 -17.48 6.47
N VAL A 67 4.12 -16.51 5.76
CA VAL A 67 4.61 -16.72 4.38
C VAL A 67 5.71 -17.78 4.34
N PHE A 68 6.62 -17.87 5.32
CA PHE A 68 7.60 -18.99 5.38
C PHE A 68 6.89 -20.35 5.48
N VAL A 69 5.87 -20.44 6.34
CA VAL A 69 5.07 -21.67 6.50
C VAL A 69 4.37 -22.02 5.18
N LEU A 70 3.76 -21.03 4.52
CA LEU A 70 3.08 -21.22 3.24
C LEU A 70 4.04 -21.72 2.15
N VAL A 71 5.18 -21.05 1.97
CA VAL A 71 6.16 -21.43 0.93
C VAL A 71 6.69 -22.84 1.20
N ARG A 72 7.03 -23.17 2.44
CA ARG A 72 7.46 -24.52 2.81
C ARG A 72 6.36 -25.55 2.54
N ALA A 73 5.12 -25.31 3.00
CA ALA A 73 4.00 -26.21 2.79
C ALA A 73 3.74 -26.46 1.30
N VAL A 74 3.77 -25.40 0.49
CA VAL A 74 3.62 -25.50 -0.97
C VAL A 74 4.74 -26.33 -1.57
N ARG A 75 6.01 -26.08 -1.21
CA ARG A 75 7.15 -26.80 -1.82
C ARG A 75 7.28 -28.24 -1.34
N GLU A 76 6.75 -28.59 -0.18
CA GLU A 76 6.66 -29.99 0.26
C GLU A 76 5.58 -30.76 -0.53
N LEU A 77 4.50 -30.10 -0.94
CA LEU A 77 3.43 -30.71 -1.75
C LEU A 77 3.69 -30.63 -3.26
N TYR A 78 4.37 -29.57 -3.71
CA TYR A 78 4.63 -29.21 -5.10
C TYR A 78 6.09 -28.71 -5.23
N PRO A 79 7.08 -29.61 -5.32
CA PRO A 79 8.51 -29.23 -5.22
C PRO A 79 9.00 -28.20 -6.24
N SER A 80 8.44 -28.22 -7.46
CA SER A 80 8.78 -27.27 -8.52
C SER A 80 8.02 -25.95 -8.43
N ALA A 81 7.01 -25.84 -7.54
CA ALA A 81 6.17 -24.67 -7.47
C ALA A 81 6.91 -23.46 -6.92
N ARG A 82 6.69 -22.31 -7.55
CA ARG A 82 7.12 -21.00 -7.03
C ARG A 82 5.90 -20.28 -6.48
N VAL A 83 6.00 -19.82 -5.24
CA VAL A 83 4.97 -19.01 -4.59
C VAL A 83 5.29 -17.53 -4.83
N ILE A 84 4.31 -16.80 -5.34
CA ILE A 84 4.39 -15.35 -5.56
C ILE A 84 3.36 -14.70 -4.65
N VAL A 85 3.85 -13.89 -3.71
CA VAL A 85 2.98 -13.07 -2.84
C VAL A 85 2.79 -11.73 -3.54
N GLN A 86 1.57 -11.45 -3.96
CA GLN A 86 1.19 -10.22 -4.63
C GLN A 86 0.79 -9.16 -3.58
N HIS A 87 -0.24 -8.35 -3.87
CA HIS A 87 -0.74 -7.30 -3.00
C HIS A 87 -1.66 -7.83 -1.90
N SER A 88 -1.84 -7.04 -0.84
CA SER A 88 -2.90 -7.24 0.14
C SER A 88 -4.25 -6.85 -0.48
N ILE A 89 -5.26 -7.71 -0.33
CA ILE A 89 -6.63 -7.43 -0.74
C ILE A 89 -7.59 -7.87 0.37
N SER A 90 -8.49 -6.97 0.78
CA SER A 90 -9.27 -7.16 2.01
C SER A 90 -8.31 -7.39 3.21
N ASN A 91 -8.61 -8.35 4.09
CA ASN A 91 -7.75 -8.75 5.21
C ASN A 91 -6.89 -9.98 4.89
N GLY A 92 -6.32 -10.04 3.68
CA GLY A 92 -5.47 -11.15 3.27
C GLY A 92 -4.50 -10.79 2.15
N LEU A 93 -3.61 -11.72 1.83
CA LEU A 93 -2.64 -11.60 0.75
C LEU A 93 -3.10 -12.41 -0.45
N LEU A 94 -3.10 -11.81 -1.64
CA LEU A 94 -3.21 -12.57 -2.88
C LEU A 94 -1.90 -13.33 -3.09
N VAL A 95 -2.01 -14.65 -3.25
CA VAL A 95 -0.89 -15.56 -3.48
C VAL A 95 -1.14 -16.32 -4.77
N GLU A 96 -0.18 -16.22 -5.67
CA GLU A 96 -0.15 -16.98 -6.91
C GLU A 96 0.91 -18.09 -6.85
N MET A 97 0.75 -19.09 -7.70
CA MET A 97 1.67 -20.19 -7.79
C MET A 97 2.01 -20.48 -9.25
N GLU A 98 3.30 -20.49 -9.56
CA GLU A 98 3.84 -20.89 -10.85
C GLU A 98 4.45 -22.30 -10.77
N ASN A 99 4.71 -22.92 -11.92
CA ASN A 99 5.43 -24.20 -12.03
C ASN A 99 4.83 -25.36 -11.22
N VAL A 100 3.51 -25.31 -11.03
CA VAL A 100 2.73 -26.33 -10.29
C VAL A 100 2.48 -27.58 -11.16
N GLY A 101 2.62 -27.46 -12.47
CA GLY A 101 2.37 -28.54 -13.45
C GLY A 101 0.89 -28.85 -13.70
N ARG A 102 -0.04 -28.11 -13.07
CA ARG A 102 -1.49 -28.23 -13.24
C ARG A 102 -2.19 -26.94 -12.84
N ALA A 103 -3.45 -26.80 -13.27
CA ALA A 103 -4.30 -25.71 -12.83
C ALA A 103 -4.54 -25.75 -11.32
N LEU A 104 -4.62 -24.57 -10.71
CA LEU A 104 -4.95 -24.41 -9.30
C LEU A 104 -6.41 -24.80 -9.05
N SER A 105 -6.70 -25.35 -7.87
CA SER A 105 -8.05 -25.81 -7.52
C SER A 105 -8.40 -25.59 -6.05
N PRO A 106 -9.70 -25.57 -5.70
CA PRO A 106 -10.15 -25.52 -4.32
C PRO A 106 -9.57 -26.65 -3.44
N ASN A 107 -9.32 -27.83 -4.02
CA ASN A 107 -8.72 -28.94 -3.28
C ASN A 107 -7.26 -28.66 -2.91
N MET A 108 -6.51 -27.96 -3.76
CA MET A 108 -5.14 -27.56 -3.44
C MET A 108 -5.10 -26.62 -2.23
N ALA A 109 -6.02 -25.66 -2.15
CA ALA A 109 -6.12 -24.77 -0.98
C ALA A 109 -6.29 -25.56 0.32
N LYS A 110 -7.13 -26.61 0.30
CA LYS A 110 -7.35 -27.50 1.46
C LYS A 110 -6.09 -28.27 1.84
N LEU A 111 -5.41 -28.88 0.87
CA LEU A 111 -4.18 -29.65 1.10
C LEU A 111 -3.05 -28.75 1.63
N ILE A 112 -2.87 -27.57 1.03
CA ILE A 112 -1.88 -26.59 1.49
C ILE A 112 -2.23 -26.11 2.90
N SER A 113 -3.50 -25.76 3.18
CA SER A 113 -3.94 -25.35 4.53
C SER A 113 -3.64 -26.42 5.57
N GLN A 114 -3.95 -27.68 5.26
CA GLN A 114 -3.68 -28.81 6.15
C GLN A 114 -2.17 -28.93 6.41
N ARG A 115 -1.34 -28.84 5.37
CA ARG A 115 0.10 -28.95 5.53
C ARG A 115 0.70 -27.78 6.31
N MET A 116 0.19 -26.56 6.11
CA MET A 116 0.55 -25.39 6.91
C MET A 116 0.21 -25.62 8.39
N GLN A 117 -0.97 -26.15 8.68
CA GLN A 117 -1.39 -26.47 10.05
C GLN A 117 -0.47 -27.51 10.70
N GLU A 118 -0.09 -28.57 9.98
CA GLU A 118 0.86 -29.58 10.46
C GLU A 118 2.23 -28.97 10.83
N ILE A 119 2.73 -28.02 10.02
CA ILE A 119 3.98 -27.29 10.31
C ILE A 119 3.80 -26.41 11.57
N ILE A 120 2.67 -25.71 11.71
CA ILE A 120 2.38 -24.86 12.87
C ILE A 120 2.26 -25.69 14.15
N ASP A 121 1.55 -26.82 14.10
CA ASP A 121 1.33 -27.73 15.23
C ASP A 121 2.63 -28.36 15.73
N SER A 122 3.62 -28.54 14.83
CA SER A 122 4.95 -29.03 15.20
C SER A 122 5.73 -28.08 16.11
N LYS A 123 5.33 -26.80 16.17
CA LYS A 123 6.02 -25.71 16.89
C LYS A 123 7.52 -25.62 16.56
N GLU A 124 7.88 -25.96 15.33
CA GLU A 124 9.28 -25.90 14.91
C GLU A 124 9.84 -24.47 15.06
N PRO A 125 11.05 -24.30 15.65
CA PRO A 125 11.62 -22.98 15.87
C PRO A 125 12.14 -22.37 14.57
N PHE A 126 12.02 -21.05 14.44
CA PHE A 126 12.75 -20.31 13.43
C PHE A 126 14.19 -20.10 13.88
N LYS A 127 15.16 -20.29 12.98
CA LYS A 127 16.58 -20.04 13.28
C LYS A 127 17.12 -18.93 12.40
N LYS A 128 17.86 -18.01 13.01
CA LYS A 128 18.58 -16.92 12.34
C LYS A 128 20.08 -17.26 12.28
N GLU A 129 20.65 -17.21 11.09
CA GLU A 129 22.08 -17.32 10.82
C GLU A 129 22.54 -16.06 10.10
N VAL A 130 23.66 -15.46 10.52
CA VAL A 130 24.26 -14.34 9.81
C VAL A 130 25.44 -14.89 9.02
N VAL A 131 25.31 -14.88 7.70
CA VAL A 131 26.30 -15.47 6.79
C VAL A 131 26.90 -14.40 5.89
N ARG A 132 28.04 -14.69 5.28
CA ARG A 132 28.60 -13.77 4.27
C ARG A 132 27.73 -13.76 3.03
N LYS A 133 27.71 -12.65 2.31
CA LYS A 133 26.91 -12.47 1.09
C LYS A 133 27.09 -13.59 0.07
N TYR A 134 28.33 -14.04 -0.20
CA TYR A 134 28.57 -15.16 -1.14
C TYR A 134 28.00 -16.51 -0.65
N GLU A 135 27.89 -16.71 0.67
CA GLU A 135 27.30 -17.92 1.26
C GLU A 135 25.78 -17.88 1.12
N ALA A 136 25.16 -16.72 1.34
CA ALA A 136 23.75 -16.50 1.08
C ALA A 136 23.41 -16.72 -0.40
N GLU A 137 24.24 -16.22 -1.33
CA GLU A 137 24.08 -16.47 -2.77
C GLU A 137 24.13 -17.97 -3.09
N LYS A 138 25.05 -18.73 -2.47
CA LYS A 138 25.12 -20.18 -2.63
C LYS A 138 23.87 -20.88 -2.09
N ILE A 139 23.39 -20.51 -0.90
CA ILE A 139 22.16 -21.06 -0.31
C ILE A 139 20.97 -20.87 -1.26
N PHE A 140 20.82 -19.68 -1.84
CA PHE A 140 19.72 -19.39 -2.76
C PHE A 140 19.90 -20.04 -4.12
N LEU A 141 21.13 -20.23 -4.60
CA LEU A 141 21.40 -20.97 -5.83
C LEU A 141 21.05 -22.45 -5.69
N ASP A 142 21.48 -23.08 -4.61
CA ASP A 142 21.22 -24.51 -4.32
C ASP A 142 19.71 -24.79 -4.21
N ASP A 143 18.91 -23.77 -3.82
CA ASP A 143 17.46 -23.83 -3.70
C ASP A 143 16.69 -23.21 -4.88
N ALA A 144 17.39 -22.86 -5.98
CA ALA A 144 16.85 -22.26 -7.21
C ALA A 144 16.07 -20.92 -7.02
N GLN A 145 16.42 -20.14 -5.99
CA GLN A 145 15.85 -18.82 -5.68
C GLN A 145 16.64 -17.69 -6.37
N LEU A 146 16.61 -17.67 -7.71
CA LEU A 146 17.48 -16.81 -8.53
C LEU A 146 17.21 -15.31 -8.39
N ASP A 147 15.95 -14.93 -8.15
CA ASP A 147 15.52 -13.56 -7.88
C ASP A 147 16.25 -12.97 -6.67
N LYS A 148 16.43 -13.76 -5.61
CA LYS A 148 17.14 -13.33 -4.40
C LYS A 148 18.62 -13.13 -4.62
N ILE A 149 19.25 -13.97 -5.44
CA ILE A 149 20.68 -13.80 -5.80
C ILE A 149 20.88 -12.44 -6.48
N GLU A 150 19.97 -12.07 -7.38
CA GLU A 150 20.05 -10.79 -8.07
C GLU A 150 19.82 -9.60 -7.15
N LEU A 151 18.87 -9.70 -6.21
CA LEU A 151 18.69 -8.71 -5.15
C LEU A 151 19.95 -8.55 -4.31
N LEU A 152 20.55 -9.67 -3.88
CA LEU A 152 21.77 -9.64 -3.07
C LEU A 152 22.88 -8.88 -3.78
N LYS A 153 23.11 -9.07 -5.08
CA LYS A 153 24.18 -8.37 -5.82
C LYS A 153 24.16 -6.85 -5.62
N GLN A 154 22.98 -6.27 -5.46
CA GLN A 154 22.77 -4.82 -5.34
C GLN A 154 22.74 -4.33 -3.90
N ARG A 155 22.78 -5.23 -2.92
CA ARG A 155 22.85 -4.90 -1.50
C ARG A 155 24.26 -4.47 -1.10
N PRO A 156 24.42 -3.35 -0.37
CA PRO A 156 25.72 -2.90 0.12
C PRO A 156 26.25 -3.76 1.28
N GLU A 157 25.39 -4.48 2.01
CA GLU A 157 25.80 -5.22 3.21
C GLU A 157 26.62 -6.47 2.88
N GLU A 158 27.72 -6.68 3.60
CA GLU A 158 28.58 -7.87 3.45
C GLU A 158 28.01 -9.12 4.14
N TYR A 159 27.21 -8.92 5.18
CA TYR A 159 26.62 -9.97 6.00
C TYR A 159 25.10 -9.94 5.89
N ILE A 160 24.50 -11.09 5.60
CA ILE A 160 23.08 -11.23 5.32
C ILE A 160 22.45 -12.12 6.40
N PRO A 161 21.39 -11.66 7.10
CA PRO A 161 20.61 -12.51 7.97
C PRO A 161 19.75 -13.47 7.14
N ILE A 162 19.96 -14.76 7.36
CA ILE A 162 19.16 -15.85 6.79
C ILE A 162 18.33 -16.48 7.90
N PHE A 163 17.04 -16.62 7.62
CA PHE A 163 16.09 -17.28 8.50
C PHE A 163 15.73 -18.64 7.91
N SER A 164 15.54 -19.62 8.79
CA SER A 164 15.15 -20.97 8.40
C SER A 164 13.98 -21.48 9.22
N LEU A 165 13.12 -22.24 8.55
CA LEU A 165 12.04 -23.03 9.14
C LEU A 165 12.15 -24.43 8.54
N GLY A 166 12.75 -25.36 9.29
CA GLY A 166 13.18 -26.65 8.75
C GLY A 166 14.24 -26.48 7.67
N TRP A 167 14.02 -27.13 6.53
CA TRP A 167 14.94 -27.08 5.39
C TRP A 167 14.81 -25.77 4.58
N TYR A 168 13.67 -25.08 4.68
CA TYR A 168 13.43 -23.88 3.90
C TYR A 168 14.19 -22.69 4.49
N LYS A 169 14.93 -21.98 3.62
CA LYS A 169 15.73 -20.80 3.97
C LYS A 169 15.30 -19.60 3.14
N ASP A 170 15.19 -18.46 3.78
CA ASP A 170 14.92 -17.16 3.15
C ASP A 170 15.54 -16.02 3.98
N TYR A 171 15.79 -14.87 3.39
CA TYR A 171 16.14 -13.66 4.12
C TYR A 171 14.85 -12.90 4.51
N SER A 172 14.92 -12.04 5.52
CA SER A 172 13.84 -11.11 5.84
C SER A 172 14.39 -9.81 6.38
N HIS A 173 13.66 -8.71 6.13
CA HIS A 173 13.94 -7.40 6.73
C HIS A 173 13.26 -7.22 8.10
N LEU A 174 12.30 -8.09 8.44
CA LEU A 174 11.65 -8.12 9.74
C LEU A 174 12.19 -9.32 10.54
N PRO A 175 12.18 -9.27 11.89
CA PRO A 175 12.31 -10.49 12.67
C PRO A 175 11.16 -11.43 12.33
N VAL A 176 11.40 -12.72 12.53
CA VAL A 176 10.38 -13.77 12.45
C VAL A 176 10.00 -14.22 13.86
N VAL A 177 8.83 -14.82 13.99
CA VAL A 177 8.36 -15.38 15.27
C VAL A 177 9.35 -16.44 15.80
N PRO A 178 9.45 -16.65 17.12
CA PRO A 178 10.37 -17.64 17.68
C PRO A 178 10.08 -19.08 17.22
N HIS A 179 8.81 -19.43 17.01
CA HIS A 179 8.41 -20.75 16.51
C HIS A 179 7.09 -20.72 15.74
N ALA A 180 6.88 -21.70 14.86
CA ALA A 180 5.70 -21.77 13.98
C ALA A 180 4.35 -21.81 14.73
N GLY A 181 4.32 -22.36 15.95
CA GLY A 181 3.10 -22.47 16.76
C GLY A 181 2.39 -21.17 17.13
N LEU A 182 3.02 -20.01 16.90
CA LEU A 182 2.40 -18.68 17.11
C LEU A 182 1.59 -18.19 15.90
N LEU A 183 1.64 -18.90 14.78
CA LEU A 183 1.09 -18.46 13.49
C LEU A 183 -0.35 -18.91 13.29
N GLN A 184 -1.19 -18.64 14.29
CA GLN A 184 -2.61 -18.96 14.30
C GLN A 184 -3.43 -17.82 14.93
N PRO A 185 -4.68 -17.59 14.48
CA PRO A 185 -5.38 -18.31 13.41
C PRO A 185 -4.93 -17.85 12.00
N PHE A 186 -5.08 -18.72 10.98
CA PHE A 186 -4.95 -18.35 9.56
C PHE A 186 -5.95 -19.12 8.70
N ALA A 187 -6.20 -18.65 7.47
CA ALA A 187 -7.02 -19.37 6.50
C ALA A 187 -6.47 -19.18 5.09
N LEU A 188 -6.56 -20.22 4.25
CA LEU A 188 -6.19 -20.13 2.83
C LEU A 188 -7.42 -20.44 1.98
N LYS A 189 -7.90 -19.42 1.26
CA LYS A 189 -9.08 -19.51 0.40
C LYS A 189 -8.66 -19.59 -1.05
N PHE A 190 -9.23 -20.51 -1.83
CA PHE A 190 -9.05 -20.51 -3.29
C PHE A 190 -9.72 -19.27 -3.91
N TYR A 191 -8.99 -18.54 -4.74
CA TYR A 191 -9.47 -17.31 -5.39
C TYR A 191 -8.64 -17.05 -6.65
N LEU A 192 -9.26 -17.11 -7.82
CA LEU A 192 -8.53 -16.96 -9.09
C LEU A 192 -7.82 -15.59 -9.18
N PRO A 193 -6.57 -15.55 -9.68
CA PRO A 193 -5.83 -16.66 -10.29
C PRO A 193 -5.05 -17.56 -9.31
N GLY A 194 -5.19 -17.41 -7.99
CA GLY A 194 -4.46 -18.18 -6.97
C GLY A 194 -5.24 -18.46 -5.68
N PHE A 195 -4.75 -17.90 -4.57
CA PHE A 195 -5.31 -18.06 -3.23
C PHE A 195 -5.29 -16.75 -2.47
N ILE A 196 -6.19 -16.59 -1.50
CA ILE A 196 -6.10 -15.54 -0.48
C ILE A 196 -5.63 -16.16 0.83
N LEU A 197 -4.45 -15.76 1.29
CA LEU A 197 -3.97 -16.05 2.64
C LEU A 197 -4.53 -15.01 3.60
N GLN A 198 -5.53 -15.39 4.39
CA GLN A 198 -6.15 -14.53 5.38
C GLN A 198 -5.44 -14.61 6.73
N ILE A 199 -5.20 -13.44 7.31
CA ILE A 199 -4.59 -13.27 8.61
C ILE A 199 -5.51 -12.43 9.52
N PRO A 200 -5.38 -12.57 10.85
CA PRO A 200 -6.01 -11.65 11.79
C PRO A 200 -5.49 -10.23 11.61
N THR A 201 -6.32 -9.25 12.02
CA THR A 201 -5.92 -7.84 12.04
C THR A 201 -5.46 -7.47 13.43
N TYR A 202 -4.58 -6.47 13.57
CA TYR A 202 -4.12 -6.03 14.89
C TYR A 202 -5.27 -5.53 15.80
N LYS A 203 -6.39 -5.09 15.22
CA LYS A 203 -7.61 -4.73 15.95
C LYS A 203 -8.43 -5.93 16.43
N ASN A 204 -8.23 -7.11 15.84
CA ASN A 204 -8.93 -8.35 16.14
C ASN A 204 -7.95 -9.55 16.03
N PRO A 205 -6.98 -9.66 16.95
CA PRO A 205 -5.90 -10.65 16.83
C PRO A 205 -6.38 -12.11 16.93
N ASP A 206 -7.48 -12.36 17.64
CA ASP A 206 -7.95 -13.73 17.93
C ASP A 206 -8.81 -14.36 16.83
N ARG A 207 -9.13 -13.63 15.75
CA ARG A 207 -10.06 -14.10 14.72
C ARG A 207 -9.74 -13.58 13.33
N ILE A 208 -10.07 -14.40 12.35
CA ILE A 208 -9.98 -14.03 10.93
C ILE A 208 -11.28 -13.35 10.53
N ALA A 209 -11.18 -12.14 9.96
CA ALA A 209 -12.33 -11.46 9.40
C ALA A 209 -12.84 -12.21 8.15
N PRO A 210 -14.18 -12.28 7.92
CA PRO A 210 -14.71 -12.81 6.67
C PRO A 210 -14.09 -12.09 5.47
N TYR A 211 -13.76 -12.84 4.43
CA TYR A 211 -13.26 -12.24 3.19
C TYR A 211 -14.37 -11.44 2.52
N LEU A 212 -14.13 -10.15 2.34
CA LEU A 212 -15.01 -9.26 1.59
C LEU A 212 -14.40 -9.01 0.21
N GLU A 213 -15.10 -9.44 -0.83
CA GLU A 213 -14.68 -9.23 -2.21
C GLU A 213 -14.74 -7.74 -2.57
N GLN A 214 -13.67 -7.25 -3.20
CA GLN A 214 -13.50 -5.85 -3.57
C GLN A 214 -13.23 -5.78 -5.08
N PRO A 215 -14.25 -5.97 -5.94
CA PRO A 215 -14.05 -6.19 -7.37
C PRO A 215 -13.40 -4.98 -8.07
N LYS A 216 -13.75 -3.76 -7.66
CA LYS A 216 -13.11 -2.53 -8.18
C LYS A 216 -11.62 -2.50 -7.85
N LEU A 217 -11.25 -2.86 -6.62
CA LEU A 217 -9.85 -2.85 -6.19
C LEU A 217 -9.05 -3.97 -6.88
N ALA A 218 -9.63 -5.17 -6.99
CA ALA A 218 -9.04 -6.27 -7.73
C ALA A 218 -8.80 -5.90 -9.21
N GLN A 219 -9.75 -5.19 -9.83
CA GLN A 219 -9.58 -4.70 -11.19
C GLN A 219 -8.45 -3.68 -11.31
N VAL A 220 -8.30 -2.77 -10.34
CA VAL A 220 -7.18 -1.82 -10.30
C VAL A 220 -5.84 -2.56 -10.20
N PHE A 221 -5.71 -3.50 -9.26
CA PHE A 221 -4.47 -4.27 -9.14
C PHE A 221 -4.12 -5.06 -10.40
N SER A 222 -5.11 -5.73 -11.00
CA SER A 222 -4.91 -6.44 -12.28
C SER A 222 -4.49 -5.51 -13.43
N GLN A 223 -4.98 -4.26 -13.44
CA GLN A 223 -4.52 -3.26 -14.40
C GLN A 223 -3.06 -2.87 -14.17
N GLU A 224 -2.66 -2.67 -12.91
CA GLU A 224 -1.29 -2.30 -12.55
C GLU A 224 -0.30 -3.45 -12.80
N GLU A 225 -0.68 -4.70 -12.50
CA GLU A 225 0.10 -5.90 -12.84
C GLU A 225 0.35 -5.97 -14.36
N ARG A 226 -0.70 -5.78 -15.17
CA ARG A 226 -0.55 -5.74 -16.64
C ARG A 226 0.36 -4.60 -17.11
N GLN A 227 0.40 -3.47 -16.41
CA GLN A 227 1.33 -2.39 -16.72
C GLN A 227 2.77 -2.78 -16.40
N ALA A 228 3.00 -3.40 -15.25
CA ALA A 228 4.31 -3.93 -14.88
C ALA A 228 4.79 -4.97 -15.90
N GLU A 229 3.89 -5.82 -16.42
CA GLU A 229 4.21 -6.79 -17.48
C GLU A 229 4.65 -6.11 -18.78
N ILE A 230 3.91 -5.08 -19.24
CA ILE A 230 4.25 -4.32 -20.47
C ILE A 230 5.61 -3.63 -20.31
N LEU A 231 5.91 -3.14 -19.10
CA LEU A 231 7.18 -2.50 -18.78
C LEU A 231 8.31 -3.51 -18.50
N GLU A 232 7.96 -4.80 -18.33
CA GLU A 232 8.83 -5.88 -17.87
C GLU A 232 9.50 -5.55 -16.52
N VAL A 233 8.73 -5.03 -15.56
CA VAL A 233 9.17 -4.61 -14.21
C VAL A 233 8.29 -5.20 -13.10
N ASN A 234 8.01 -6.51 -13.18
CA ASN A 234 7.15 -7.22 -12.24
C ASN A 234 7.75 -7.36 -10.82
N ASP A 235 9.05 -7.14 -10.68
CA ASP A 235 9.77 -7.26 -9.43
C ASP A 235 10.95 -6.27 -9.36
N VAL A 236 11.51 -6.11 -8.16
CA VAL A 236 12.65 -5.21 -7.94
C VAL A 236 13.87 -5.59 -8.81
N PRO A 237 14.25 -6.88 -8.97
CA PRO A 237 15.32 -7.26 -9.89
C PRO A 237 15.11 -6.79 -11.33
N SER A 238 13.93 -7.03 -11.91
CA SER A 238 13.58 -6.63 -13.27
C SER A 238 13.60 -5.12 -13.46
N LEU A 239 13.06 -4.37 -12.50
CA LEU A 239 13.19 -2.91 -12.48
C LEU A 239 14.65 -2.47 -12.49
N ASN A 240 15.49 -3.05 -11.64
CA ASN A 240 16.89 -2.67 -11.54
C ASN A 240 17.66 -3.00 -12.83
N ARG A 241 17.34 -4.13 -13.50
CA ARG A 241 17.86 -4.42 -14.85
C ARG A 241 17.47 -3.33 -15.86
N LYS A 242 16.22 -2.87 -15.85
CA LYS A 242 15.75 -1.81 -16.77
C LYS A 242 16.43 -0.47 -16.50
N ILE A 243 16.61 -0.11 -15.23
CA ILE A 243 17.32 1.12 -14.83
C ILE A 243 18.78 1.10 -15.29
N LEU A 244 19.46 -0.03 -15.18
CA LEU A 244 20.87 -0.16 -15.57
C LEU A 244 21.07 -0.28 -17.09
N SER A 245 20.06 -0.75 -17.83
CA SER A 245 20.16 -0.99 -19.28
C SER A 245 19.66 0.20 -20.11
N ASP A 246 18.39 0.58 -19.98
CA ASP A 246 17.79 1.68 -20.73
C ASP A 246 16.64 2.36 -19.94
N PRO A 247 16.99 3.23 -18.97
CA PRO A 247 16.00 3.91 -18.15
C PRO A 247 15.14 4.88 -18.98
N LYS A 248 15.66 5.43 -20.07
CA LYS A 248 14.91 6.35 -20.94
C LYS A 248 13.77 5.61 -21.65
N ARG A 249 14.04 4.42 -22.18
CA ARG A 249 13.01 3.60 -22.83
C ARG A 249 11.91 3.20 -21.85
N LEU A 250 12.27 2.84 -20.61
CA LEU A 250 11.30 2.55 -19.55
C LEU A 250 10.36 3.75 -19.31
N ILE A 251 10.93 4.96 -19.15
CA ILE A 251 10.15 6.20 -18.96
C ILE A 251 9.23 6.47 -20.16
N MET A 252 9.74 6.34 -21.39
CA MET A 252 8.95 6.59 -22.60
C MET A 252 7.76 5.63 -22.74
N ILE A 253 7.94 4.35 -22.42
CA ILE A 253 6.84 3.37 -22.46
C ILE A 253 5.82 3.70 -21.36
N SER A 254 6.27 4.03 -20.15
CA SER A 254 5.37 4.44 -19.05
C SER A 254 4.54 5.68 -19.43
N GLU A 255 5.18 6.72 -19.97
CA GLU A 255 4.47 7.93 -20.44
C GLU A 255 3.47 7.64 -21.55
N ALA A 256 3.81 6.74 -22.49
CA ALA A 256 2.89 6.32 -23.55
C ALA A 256 1.66 5.59 -22.98
N ILE A 257 1.85 4.74 -21.96
CA ILE A 257 0.75 4.05 -21.27
C ILE A 257 -0.16 5.06 -20.57
N HIS A 258 0.40 6.04 -19.85
CA HIS A 258 -0.37 7.10 -19.18
C HIS A 258 -1.12 7.99 -20.17
N ALA A 259 -0.47 8.40 -21.27
CA ALA A 259 -1.11 9.19 -22.33
C ALA A 259 -2.31 8.44 -22.94
N ARG A 260 -2.18 7.13 -23.16
CA ARG A 260 -3.30 6.30 -23.64
C ARG A 260 -4.43 6.22 -22.61
N LYS A 261 -4.13 6.02 -21.31
CA LYS A 261 -5.14 6.02 -20.23
C LYS A 261 -5.93 7.35 -20.22
N LEU A 262 -5.25 8.49 -20.31
CA LEU A 262 -5.87 9.82 -20.35
C LEU A 262 -6.72 10.04 -21.60
N SER A 263 -6.25 9.60 -22.77
CA SER A 263 -7.01 9.69 -24.02
C SER A 263 -8.31 8.89 -23.96
N LEU A 264 -8.28 7.67 -23.41
CA LEU A 264 -9.49 6.85 -23.21
C LEU A 264 -10.46 7.49 -22.20
N LEU A 265 -9.95 8.08 -21.11
CA LEU A 265 -10.79 8.81 -20.15
C LEU A 265 -11.44 10.04 -20.79
N ALA A 266 -10.69 10.80 -21.59
CA ALA A 266 -11.24 11.94 -22.31
C ALA A 266 -12.36 11.52 -23.27
N GLN A 267 -12.19 10.40 -23.99
CA GLN A 267 -13.26 9.83 -24.82
C GLN A 267 -14.50 9.47 -24.00
N GLN A 268 -14.34 8.79 -22.87
CA GLN A 268 -15.46 8.44 -21.98
C GLN A 268 -16.20 9.68 -21.48
N ILE A 269 -15.50 10.76 -21.16
CA ILE A 269 -16.11 12.02 -20.74
C ILE A 269 -16.93 12.62 -21.89
N VAL A 270 -16.38 12.66 -23.09
CA VAL A 270 -17.03 13.22 -24.28
C VAL A 270 -18.28 12.42 -24.70
N GLU A 271 -18.26 11.10 -24.53
CA GLU A 271 -19.42 10.22 -24.78
C GLU A 271 -20.58 10.43 -23.79
N ASN A 272 -20.35 11.18 -22.70
CA ASN A 272 -21.33 11.46 -21.65
C ASN A 272 -21.48 12.99 -21.47
N PRO A 273 -22.03 13.72 -22.47
CA PRO A 273 -22.07 15.19 -22.48
C PRO A 273 -22.86 15.79 -21.32
N GLU A 274 -23.76 15.02 -20.70
CA GLU A 274 -24.46 15.42 -19.48
C GLU A 274 -23.53 15.56 -18.26
N LYS A 275 -22.40 14.85 -18.23
CA LYS A 275 -21.43 14.84 -17.12
C LYS A 275 -20.39 15.94 -17.24
N ARG A 276 -20.86 17.19 -17.20
CA ARG A 276 -20.01 18.38 -17.35
C ARG A 276 -19.03 18.60 -16.19
N LEU A 277 -19.31 18.07 -15.00
CA LEU A 277 -18.49 18.27 -13.81
C LEU A 277 -17.51 17.10 -13.61
N ILE A 278 -16.24 17.30 -13.91
CA ILE A 278 -15.18 16.30 -13.78
C ILE A 278 -14.47 16.52 -12.45
N LEU A 279 -14.68 15.62 -11.50
CA LEU A 279 -14.16 15.67 -10.14
C LEU A 279 -12.96 14.74 -10.00
N ILE A 280 -11.81 15.30 -9.62
CA ILE A 280 -10.54 14.59 -9.48
C ILE A 280 -10.11 14.68 -8.01
N ALA A 281 -9.99 13.53 -7.35
CA ALA A 281 -9.43 13.46 -6.00
C ALA A 281 -8.31 12.42 -5.91
N GLY A 282 -7.60 12.46 -4.79
CA GLY A 282 -6.41 11.67 -4.54
C GLY A 282 -5.62 12.26 -3.36
N PRO A 283 -4.77 11.48 -2.69
CA PRO A 283 -3.96 11.95 -1.56
C PRO A 283 -3.10 13.17 -1.92
N SER A 284 -2.61 13.89 -0.92
CA SER A 284 -1.61 14.94 -1.16
C SER A 284 -0.41 14.35 -1.93
N SER A 285 0.14 15.12 -2.87
CA SER A 285 1.23 14.69 -3.77
C SER A 285 0.93 13.51 -4.72
N SER A 286 -0.34 13.09 -4.92
CA SER A 286 -0.66 12.03 -5.90
C SER A 286 -0.60 12.48 -7.39
N GLY A 287 -0.31 13.76 -7.64
CA GLY A 287 -0.20 14.30 -9.00
C GLY A 287 -1.51 14.78 -9.61
N LYS A 288 -2.56 15.02 -8.81
CA LYS A 288 -3.88 15.53 -9.24
C LYS A 288 -3.80 16.73 -10.19
N THR A 289 -3.06 17.78 -9.82
CA THR A 289 -2.93 19.00 -10.63
C THR A 289 -2.32 18.69 -12.00
N THR A 290 -1.27 17.87 -12.06
CA THR A 290 -0.66 17.41 -13.32
C THR A 290 -1.63 16.55 -14.13
N PHE A 291 -2.36 15.65 -13.47
CA PHE A 291 -3.36 14.80 -14.12
C PHE A 291 -4.50 15.64 -14.72
N ALA A 292 -5.02 16.61 -13.97
CA ALA A 292 -6.05 17.55 -14.41
C ALA A 292 -5.59 18.36 -15.63
N GLN A 293 -4.36 18.89 -15.61
CA GLN A 293 -3.78 19.61 -16.75
C GLN A 293 -3.63 18.71 -17.98
N ARG A 294 -3.11 17.49 -17.82
CA ARG A 294 -2.96 16.55 -18.94
C ARG A 294 -4.32 16.10 -19.49
N LEU A 295 -5.32 15.91 -18.63
CA LEU A 295 -6.69 15.61 -19.05
C LEU A 295 -7.31 16.79 -19.81
N SER A 296 -7.09 18.03 -19.35
CA SER A 296 -7.49 19.26 -20.04
C SER A 296 -6.97 19.27 -21.48
N ILE A 297 -5.68 19.02 -21.67
CA ILE A 297 -5.04 18.95 -23.00
C ILE A 297 -5.68 17.86 -23.88
N GLN A 298 -6.01 16.69 -23.31
CA GLN A 298 -6.68 15.63 -24.08
C GLN A 298 -8.09 16.05 -24.51
N LEU A 299 -8.86 16.68 -23.63
CA LEU A 299 -10.19 17.21 -23.98
C LEU A 299 -10.10 18.33 -25.03
N GLU A 300 -9.11 19.21 -24.92
CA GLU A 300 -8.81 20.25 -25.92
C GLU A 300 -8.50 19.65 -27.30
N SER A 301 -7.74 18.55 -27.34
CA SER A 301 -7.45 17.83 -28.58
C SER A 301 -8.69 17.23 -29.25
N LEU A 302 -9.76 17.01 -28.47
CA LEU A 302 -11.08 16.56 -28.94
C LEU A 302 -12.01 17.73 -29.28
N GLY A 303 -11.54 18.98 -29.22
CA GLY A 303 -12.30 20.19 -29.57
C GLY A 303 -13.06 20.84 -28.41
N TYR A 304 -12.89 20.34 -27.18
CA TYR A 304 -13.50 20.92 -25.99
C TYR A 304 -12.64 22.05 -25.42
N LYS A 305 -13.23 22.87 -24.55
CA LYS A 305 -12.52 23.96 -23.86
C LYS A 305 -12.82 23.85 -22.36
N PRO A 306 -12.24 22.87 -21.67
CA PRO A 306 -12.45 22.70 -20.25
C PRO A 306 -11.86 23.88 -19.48
N ILE A 307 -12.46 24.20 -18.33
CA ILE A 307 -11.82 25.05 -17.32
C ILE A 307 -11.36 24.18 -16.16
N SER A 308 -10.29 24.58 -15.48
CA SER A 308 -9.79 23.89 -14.28
C SER A 308 -9.91 24.79 -13.05
N ILE A 309 -10.46 24.24 -11.97
CA ILE A 309 -10.62 24.88 -10.67
C ILE A 309 -9.89 24.02 -9.64
N SER A 310 -8.94 24.60 -8.91
CA SER A 310 -8.31 23.92 -7.78
C SER A 310 -9.11 24.22 -6.52
N LEU A 311 -9.43 23.19 -5.74
CA LEU A 311 -10.12 23.37 -4.45
C LEU A 311 -9.25 24.10 -3.43
N ASP A 312 -7.93 24.03 -3.61
CA ASP A 312 -6.96 24.72 -2.76
C ASP A 312 -7.17 26.25 -2.80
N ASP A 313 -7.70 26.79 -3.90
CA ASP A 313 -8.01 28.22 -4.01
C ASP A 313 -9.17 28.66 -3.11
N TYR A 314 -10.03 27.72 -2.69
CA TYR A 314 -11.23 27.98 -1.89
C TYR A 314 -11.02 27.75 -0.39
N PHE A 315 -9.78 27.50 0.06
CA PHE A 315 -9.49 27.45 1.49
C PHE A 315 -9.96 28.73 2.19
N VAL A 316 -10.51 28.57 3.39
CA VAL A 316 -10.73 29.69 4.33
C VAL A 316 -9.39 30.24 4.80
N ASP A 317 -9.38 31.48 5.27
CA ASP A 317 -8.16 32.05 5.87
C ASP A 317 -7.64 31.16 7.01
N ARG A 318 -6.32 31.11 7.20
CA ARG A 318 -5.65 30.21 8.13
C ARG A 318 -6.13 30.33 9.58
N ASP A 319 -6.60 31.51 9.98
CA ASP A 319 -7.18 31.77 11.30
C ASP A 319 -8.61 31.21 11.47
N LYS A 320 -9.27 30.84 10.37
CA LYS A 320 -10.61 30.24 10.32
C LYS A 320 -10.59 28.76 10.00
N THR A 321 -9.43 28.18 9.66
CA THR A 321 -9.29 26.75 9.40
C THR A 321 -9.66 25.97 10.67
N PRO A 322 -10.48 24.89 10.57
CA PRO A 322 -10.76 24.00 11.69
C PRO A 322 -9.48 23.48 12.35
N LEU A 323 -9.53 23.18 13.65
CA LEU A 323 -8.41 22.61 14.37
C LEU A 323 -8.61 21.10 14.56
N ASP A 324 -7.51 20.35 14.50
CA ASP A 324 -7.47 18.92 14.83
C ASP A 324 -7.52 18.66 16.36
N GLU A 325 -7.44 17.39 16.74
CA GLU A 325 -7.44 16.95 18.15
C GLU A 325 -6.22 17.47 18.94
N GLU A 326 -5.15 17.88 18.26
CA GLU A 326 -3.91 18.42 18.84
C GLU A 326 -3.91 19.97 18.87
N GLY A 327 -4.93 20.61 18.31
CA GLY A 327 -5.06 22.07 18.24
C GLY A 327 -4.32 22.71 17.06
N HIS A 328 -3.86 21.92 16.08
CA HIS A 328 -3.24 22.42 14.85
C HIS A 328 -4.28 22.61 13.73
N PRO A 329 -4.07 23.52 12.76
CA PRO A 329 -4.98 23.68 11.63
C PRO A 329 -5.11 22.40 10.78
N ASP A 330 -6.33 21.89 10.67
CA ASP A 330 -6.73 20.71 9.91
C ASP A 330 -7.18 21.11 8.49
N PHE A 331 -6.22 21.10 7.55
CA PHE A 331 -6.50 21.36 6.13
C PHE A 331 -7.13 20.17 5.41
N GLU A 332 -7.23 19.00 6.04
CA GLU A 332 -7.92 17.82 5.50
C GLU A 332 -9.41 17.80 5.89
N ASN A 333 -9.86 18.77 6.70
CA ASN A 333 -11.26 18.96 6.99
C ASN A 333 -12.00 19.57 5.80
N ILE A 334 -13.18 19.05 5.47
CA ILE A 334 -14.01 19.62 4.40
C ILE A 334 -14.38 21.09 4.67
N ASN A 335 -14.53 21.48 5.94
CA ASN A 335 -14.84 22.84 6.36
C ASN A 335 -13.63 23.79 6.30
N ALA A 336 -12.44 23.28 5.97
CA ALA A 336 -11.33 24.14 5.57
C ALA A 336 -11.61 24.81 4.21
N ILE A 337 -12.49 24.25 3.39
CA ILE A 337 -12.97 24.86 2.15
C ILE A 337 -14.20 25.71 2.46
N GLU A 338 -14.32 26.90 1.87
CA GLU A 338 -15.54 27.69 1.98
C GLU A 338 -16.63 27.14 1.04
N LEU A 339 -17.36 26.15 1.57
CA LEU A 339 -18.35 25.37 0.83
C LEU A 339 -19.49 26.20 0.24
N ASP A 340 -19.96 27.20 0.98
CA ASP A 340 -21.06 28.06 0.54
C ASP A 340 -20.66 28.87 -0.70
N LEU A 341 -19.51 29.56 -0.64
CA LEU A 341 -18.97 30.30 -1.77
C LEU A 341 -18.70 29.37 -2.96
N PHE A 342 -18.10 28.21 -2.71
CA PHE A 342 -17.78 27.25 -3.76
C PHE A 342 -19.04 26.75 -4.48
N ASN A 343 -20.11 26.37 -3.75
CA ASN A 343 -21.34 25.89 -4.36
C ASN A 343 -22.14 27.02 -5.05
N GLU A 344 -22.12 28.24 -4.50
CA GLU A 344 -22.71 29.41 -5.16
C GLU A 344 -22.04 29.67 -6.51
N GLN A 345 -20.70 29.81 -6.51
CA GLN A 345 -19.93 30.07 -7.73
C GLN A 345 -20.02 28.92 -8.72
N LEU A 346 -19.99 27.66 -8.27
CA LEU A 346 -20.15 26.52 -9.15
C LEU A 346 -21.52 26.50 -9.82
N THR A 347 -22.58 26.87 -9.11
CA THR A 347 -23.94 26.97 -9.66
C THR A 347 -24.03 28.08 -10.71
N SER A 348 -23.49 29.26 -10.41
CA SER A 348 -23.41 30.38 -11.37
C SER A 348 -22.62 30.00 -12.63
N LEU A 349 -21.47 29.32 -12.48
CA LEU A 349 -20.68 28.83 -13.60
C LEU A 349 -21.45 27.82 -14.47
N MET A 350 -22.18 26.89 -13.86
CA MET A 350 -23.00 25.91 -14.57
C MET A 350 -24.13 26.57 -15.39
N GLN A 351 -24.62 27.74 -14.94
CA GLN A 351 -25.61 28.58 -15.63
C GLN A 351 -25.01 29.53 -16.67
N GLY A 352 -23.67 29.59 -16.79
CA GLY A 352 -22.96 30.39 -17.79
C GLY A 352 -22.65 31.83 -17.36
N GLU A 353 -22.82 32.13 -16.08
CA GLU A 353 -22.44 33.39 -15.47
C GLU A 353 -20.92 33.49 -15.29
N THR A 354 -20.43 34.72 -15.11
CA THR A 354 -19.03 34.98 -14.79
C THR A 354 -18.87 35.02 -13.27
N VAL A 355 -17.86 34.35 -12.74
CA VAL A 355 -17.51 34.39 -11.31
C VAL A 355 -16.06 34.82 -11.11
N GLU A 356 -15.77 35.43 -9.98
CA GLU A 356 -14.41 35.71 -9.53
C GLU A 356 -13.97 34.63 -8.54
N ALA A 357 -13.32 33.58 -9.07
CA ALA A 357 -12.80 32.50 -8.24
C ALA A 357 -11.63 33.00 -7.37
N PRO A 358 -11.60 32.69 -6.07
CA PRO A 358 -10.53 33.14 -5.18
C PRO A 358 -9.16 32.60 -5.63
N ILE A 359 -8.10 33.19 -5.08
CA ILE A 359 -6.74 32.66 -5.14
C ILE A 359 -6.25 32.57 -3.70
N TYR A 360 -5.86 31.38 -3.26
CA TYR A 360 -5.35 31.19 -1.91
C TYR A 360 -3.82 31.21 -1.89
N ASN A 361 -3.25 32.01 -1.00
CA ASN A 361 -1.80 32.12 -0.86
C ASN A 361 -1.34 31.38 0.40
N PHE A 362 -0.73 30.21 0.19
CA PHE A 362 -0.20 29.37 1.28
C PHE A 362 0.92 30.03 2.10
N LYS A 363 1.63 31.04 1.56
CA LYS A 363 2.67 31.75 2.31
C LYS A 363 2.07 32.72 3.31
N THR A 364 1.03 33.45 2.91
CA THR A 364 0.33 34.40 3.79
C THR A 364 -0.76 33.72 4.63
N GLY A 365 -1.22 32.54 4.20
CA GLY A 365 -2.34 31.82 4.80
C GLY A 365 -3.67 32.54 4.60
N LYS A 366 -3.80 33.33 3.53
CA LYS A 366 -4.97 34.17 3.27
C LYS A 366 -5.30 34.16 1.80
N ARG A 367 -6.55 34.51 1.51
CA ARG A 367 -6.97 34.80 0.14
C ARG A 367 -6.37 36.10 -0.36
N GLU A 368 -6.03 36.11 -1.64
CA GLU A 368 -5.63 37.32 -2.34
C GLU A 368 -6.82 38.28 -2.49
N SER A 369 -6.53 39.58 -2.63
CA SER A 369 -7.56 40.61 -2.80
C SER A 369 -8.24 40.60 -4.17
N THR A 370 -7.67 39.87 -5.13
CA THR A 370 -8.19 39.71 -6.50
C THR A 370 -8.25 38.23 -6.86
N GLY A 371 -9.33 37.82 -7.49
CA GLY A 371 -9.53 36.46 -7.98
C GLY A 371 -9.29 36.30 -9.48
N ARG A 372 -9.52 35.07 -9.96
CA ARG A 372 -9.55 34.73 -11.39
C ARG A 372 -10.97 34.83 -11.91
N GLN A 373 -11.17 35.64 -12.95
CA GLN A 373 -12.44 35.71 -13.66
C GLN A 373 -12.64 34.45 -14.50
N LEU A 374 -13.65 33.65 -14.16
CA LEU A 374 -14.00 32.40 -14.83
C LEU A 374 -15.39 32.52 -15.44
N ARG A 375 -15.57 31.95 -16.64
CA ARG A 375 -16.86 31.81 -17.31
C ARG A 375 -16.86 30.51 -18.11
N VAL A 376 -17.98 29.80 -18.09
CA VAL A 376 -18.11 28.48 -18.73
C VAL A 376 -19.31 28.50 -19.68
N GLY A 377 -19.11 28.00 -20.90
CA GLY A 377 -20.20 27.76 -21.84
C GLY A 377 -21.06 26.55 -21.43
N LEU A 378 -22.30 26.48 -21.90
CA LEU A 378 -23.24 25.41 -21.53
C LEU A 378 -22.76 23.99 -21.90
N ASP A 379 -21.82 23.86 -22.84
CA ASP A 379 -21.23 22.58 -23.26
C ASP A 379 -19.77 22.41 -22.83
N GLN A 380 -19.22 23.35 -22.05
CA GLN A 380 -17.85 23.29 -21.59
C GLN A 380 -17.73 22.42 -20.33
N PRO A 381 -16.76 21.49 -20.28
CA PRO A 381 -16.46 20.73 -19.07
C PRO A 381 -15.80 21.61 -18.00
N ILE A 382 -16.10 21.31 -16.73
CA ILE A 382 -15.47 21.93 -15.57
C ILE A 382 -14.68 20.84 -14.84
N ILE A 383 -13.36 20.98 -14.80
CA ILE A 383 -12.47 20.10 -14.05
C ILE A 383 -12.24 20.72 -12.67
N ILE A 384 -12.53 19.96 -11.63
CA ILE A 384 -12.25 20.32 -10.24
C ILE A 384 -11.28 19.31 -9.67
N GLU A 385 -10.20 19.78 -9.07
CA GLU A 385 -9.20 18.93 -8.44
C GLU A 385 -8.96 19.33 -6.98
N GLY A 386 -8.83 18.33 -6.11
CA GLY A 386 -8.43 18.50 -4.71
C GLY A 386 -8.78 17.28 -3.86
N ILE A 387 -8.31 17.24 -2.63
CA ILE A 387 -8.45 16.06 -1.74
C ILE A 387 -9.92 15.68 -1.48
N HIS A 388 -10.82 16.66 -1.50
CA HIS A 388 -12.26 16.48 -1.30
C HIS A 388 -13.07 16.31 -2.59
N GLY A 389 -12.45 16.24 -3.77
CA GLY A 389 -13.17 16.23 -5.05
C GLY A 389 -14.28 15.16 -5.16
N LEU A 390 -14.14 14.03 -4.46
CA LEU A 390 -15.15 12.96 -4.46
C LEU A 390 -16.16 13.02 -3.29
N ASN A 391 -15.97 13.95 -2.33
CA ASN A 391 -16.90 14.19 -1.23
C ASN A 391 -18.23 14.75 -1.78
N GLU A 392 -19.35 14.14 -1.41
CA GLU A 392 -20.67 14.58 -1.86
C GLU A 392 -21.07 15.94 -1.29
N GLU A 393 -20.58 16.29 -0.09
CA GLU A 393 -20.85 17.58 0.56
C GLU A 393 -20.27 18.76 -0.23
N LEU A 394 -19.07 18.59 -0.80
CA LEU A 394 -18.37 19.59 -1.59
C LEU A 394 -19.22 20.13 -2.74
N THR A 395 -19.97 19.25 -3.40
CA THR A 395 -20.75 19.57 -4.61
C THR A 395 -22.23 19.27 -4.42
N SER A 396 -22.75 19.52 -3.22
CA SER A 396 -24.13 19.18 -2.84
C SER A 396 -25.19 19.88 -3.70
N ALA A 397 -24.88 21.06 -4.25
CA ALA A 397 -25.78 21.81 -5.13
C ALA A 397 -25.93 21.19 -6.54
N ILE A 398 -25.02 20.30 -6.95
CA ILE A 398 -25.00 19.73 -8.30
C ILE A 398 -25.55 18.28 -8.28
N PRO A 399 -26.51 17.92 -9.15
CA PRO A 399 -27.02 16.56 -9.26
C PRO A 399 -25.95 15.54 -9.65
N LYS A 400 -26.06 14.30 -9.15
CA LYS A 400 -25.08 13.22 -9.39
C LYS A 400 -24.89 12.87 -10.87
N TYR A 401 -25.93 12.96 -11.68
CA TYR A 401 -25.84 12.61 -13.11
C TYR A 401 -25.02 13.63 -13.93
N HIS A 402 -24.73 14.82 -13.38
CA HIS A 402 -23.81 15.79 -13.98
C HIS A 402 -22.34 15.56 -13.61
N LYS A 403 -22.03 14.56 -12.77
CA LYS A 403 -20.70 14.35 -12.18
C LYS A 403 -19.98 13.17 -12.84
N PHE A 404 -18.76 13.40 -13.31
CA PHE A 404 -17.77 12.38 -13.66
C PHE A 404 -16.71 12.33 -12.56
N LYS A 405 -16.46 11.17 -11.96
CA LYS A 405 -15.60 11.04 -10.77
C LYS A 405 -14.35 10.24 -11.10
N ILE A 406 -13.18 10.81 -10.80
CA ILE A 406 -11.86 10.22 -11.03
C ILE A 406 -11.08 10.23 -9.72
N TYR A 407 -10.46 9.09 -9.40
CA TYR A 407 -9.51 8.97 -8.31
C TYR A 407 -8.11 8.72 -8.88
N VAL A 408 -7.13 9.49 -8.40
CA VAL A 408 -5.72 9.48 -8.83
C VAL A 408 -4.82 9.08 -7.68
#